data_AF-A0A960UPR0-F1
#
_entry.id   AF-A0A960UPR0-F1
#
_cell.length_a   1.000
_cell.length_b   1.000
_cell.length_c   1.000
_cell.angle_alpha   90.00
_cell.angle_beta   90.00
_cell.angle_gamma   90.00
#
_symmetry.space_group_name_H-M   'P 1'
#
loop_
_entity.id
_entity.type
_entity.pdbx_description
1 polymer ?
#
loop_
_entity_poly.entity_id
_entity_poly.type
_entity_poly.pdbx_seq_one_letter_code
_entity_poly.pdbx_strand_id
1 'polypeptide(L)'
;SRDGRLEFPQSGAGASDQQIPGVLFIGRSFEPALEVDQFVLVANRSRRLVIPYRLGESRGRHLLLPCTSAADHFPVVVAYFDSARQLMDAGGRYRGAPWRYVVLEPQVPRIDLMSLKVHRPELKTFLLKEEGAAEPAAAEETVRATDIIKQGGGSEHASNPVFQARLYLRQLDLHRMEDLPVRFTLKGQEVEFIRTFLAIMIQNERDSPELVRVQDDLRRLDHFYRLLYVALADPDQFDKELAGGLEIAVARMLLPVVKNMRSSSSQREEQIRCWEWEYRLSELCGRSDRPEKPISEEKK
;
A
#
# COMPACT_ATOMS: atom_id res chain seq x y z
N SER A 1 -32.35 59.90 -5.59
CA SER A 1 -31.15 59.48 -4.83
C SER A 1 -31.09 57.97 -4.92
N ARG A 2 -30.25 57.36 -5.77
CA ARG A 2 -28.86 56.97 -5.43
C ARG A 2 -28.82 56.19 -4.12
N ASP A 3 -29.10 54.90 -4.20
CA ASP A 3 -28.25 53.84 -3.60
C ASP A 3 -28.84 52.48 -3.96
N GLY A 4 -28.42 51.98 -5.13
CA GLY A 4 -28.65 50.59 -5.57
C GLY A 4 -27.78 49.65 -4.75
N ARG A 5 -28.11 49.46 -3.48
CA ARG A 5 -27.45 48.48 -2.62
C ARG A 5 -28.20 47.15 -2.80
N LEU A 6 -27.58 46.22 -3.52
CA LEU A 6 -27.98 44.81 -3.52
C LEU A 6 -27.86 44.29 -2.09
N GLU A 7 -28.98 44.19 -1.39
CA GLU A 7 -29.04 43.49 -0.11
C GLU A 7 -28.98 41.99 -0.39
N PHE A 8 -27.82 41.39 -0.13
CA PHE A 8 -27.74 39.93 -0.04
C PHE A 8 -28.61 39.49 1.14
N PRO A 9 -29.56 38.55 0.95
CA PRO A 9 -30.34 38.05 2.06
C PRO A 9 -29.39 37.54 3.13
N GLN A 10 -29.62 38.00 4.36
CA GLN A 10 -28.84 37.60 5.53
C GLN A 10 -28.71 36.09 5.53
N SER A 11 -27.46 35.64 5.52
CA SER A 11 -27.04 34.25 5.55
C SER A 11 -27.70 33.53 6.71
N GLY A 12 -28.88 32.95 6.48
CA GLY A 12 -29.23 31.69 7.13
C GLY A 12 -28.06 30.74 6.91
N ALA A 13 -27.69 29.97 7.93
CA ALA A 13 -26.56 29.04 7.92
C ALA A 13 -26.62 28.12 6.69
N GLY A 14 -26.09 28.61 5.59
CA GLY A 14 -26.41 28.13 4.26
C GLY A 14 -25.13 27.69 3.65
N ALA A 15 -24.76 26.43 3.89
CA ALA A 15 -23.94 25.55 3.04
C ALA A 15 -22.81 26.22 2.21
N SER A 16 -22.21 27.29 2.70
CA SER A 16 -21.34 28.18 1.92
C SER A 16 -19.91 27.68 1.84
N ASP A 17 -19.63 26.56 2.50
CA ASP A 17 -18.33 25.90 2.50
C ASP A 17 -18.39 24.51 1.85
N GLN A 18 -19.20 24.39 0.79
CA GLN A 18 -19.25 23.16 0.01
C GLN A 18 -17.97 23.04 -0.82
N GLN A 19 -17.04 22.22 -0.33
CA GLN A 19 -15.78 21.94 -1.02
C GLN A 19 -16.01 21.40 -2.44
N ILE A 20 -15.26 21.95 -3.38
CA ILE A 20 -15.24 21.51 -4.77
C ILE A 20 -14.70 20.08 -4.82
N PRO A 21 -15.42 19.10 -5.38
CA PRO A 21 -14.95 17.72 -5.42
C PRO A 21 -13.92 17.52 -6.54
N GLY A 22 -12.84 16.84 -6.18
CA GLY A 22 -11.81 16.32 -7.08
C GLY A 22 -12.05 14.84 -7.38
N VAL A 23 -11.89 14.47 -8.65
CA VAL A 23 -12.08 13.12 -9.18
C VAL A 23 -10.80 12.64 -9.83
N LEU A 24 -10.31 11.50 -9.37
CA LEU A 24 -9.09 10.85 -9.86
C LEU A 24 -9.48 9.67 -10.75
N PHE A 25 -9.04 9.65 -12.00
CA PHE A 25 -9.13 8.48 -12.87
C PHE A 25 -7.81 7.72 -12.84
N ILE A 26 -7.88 6.40 -12.64
CA ILE A 26 -6.72 5.52 -12.61
C ILE A 26 -6.95 4.33 -13.54
N GLY A 27 -6.11 4.18 -14.55
CA GLY A 27 -6.18 3.10 -15.54
C GLY A 27 -5.50 3.51 -16.83
N ARG A 28 -5.12 2.55 -17.68
CA ARG A 28 -4.38 2.83 -18.92
C ARG A 28 -5.28 3.13 -20.11
N SER A 29 -6.53 2.69 -20.04
CA SER A 29 -7.49 2.81 -21.15
C SER A 29 -8.50 3.93 -20.94
N PHE A 30 -8.32 4.74 -19.89
CA PHE A 30 -9.20 5.87 -19.61
C PHE A 30 -8.82 7.08 -20.45
N GLU A 31 -9.82 7.68 -21.07
CA GLU A 31 -9.72 9.00 -21.66
C GLU A 31 -10.77 9.89 -20.98
N PRO A 32 -10.37 10.76 -20.04
CA PRO A 32 -11.27 11.77 -19.50
C PRO A 32 -11.76 12.67 -20.63
N ALA A 33 -13.07 12.84 -20.76
CA ALA A 33 -13.63 13.77 -21.74
C ALA A 33 -13.55 15.25 -21.28
N LEU A 34 -13.10 15.48 -20.06
CA LEU A 34 -12.95 16.78 -19.43
C LEU A 34 -11.47 17.17 -19.36
N GLU A 35 -11.20 18.47 -19.34
CA GLU A 35 -9.83 18.99 -19.16
C GLU A 35 -9.27 18.57 -17.79
N VAL A 36 -8.05 18.02 -17.82
CA VAL A 36 -7.35 17.48 -16.65
C VAL A 36 -6.62 18.61 -15.91
N ASP A 37 -6.57 18.51 -14.58
CA ASP A 37 -5.96 19.48 -13.64
C ASP A 37 -6.56 20.90 -13.70
N GLN A 38 -7.75 21.06 -14.27
CA GLN A 38 -8.49 22.33 -14.33
C GLN A 38 -9.87 22.22 -13.68
N PHE A 39 -10.44 23.37 -13.31
CA PHE A 39 -11.81 23.45 -12.83
C PHE A 39 -12.77 23.42 -14.02
N VAL A 40 -13.56 22.36 -14.12
CA VAL A 40 -14.53 22.18 -15.19
C VAL A 40 -15.94 22.17 -14.60
N LEU A 41 -16.85 22.90 -15.24
CA LEU A 41 -18.26 22.88 -14.87
C LEU A 41 -18.92 21.64 -15.46
N VAL A 42 -19.51 20.82 -14.60
CA VAL A 42 -20.27 19.64 -15.02
C VAL A 42 -21.75 19.82 -14.69
N ALA A 43 -22.60 19.19 -15.48
CA ALA A 43 -24.04 19.19 -15.22
C ALA A 43 -24.36 18.42 -13.93
N ASN A 44 -25.22 18.99 -13.11
CA ASN A 44 -25.75 18.38 -11.91
C ASN A 44 -27.23 18.04 -12.13
N ARG A 45 -27.52 16.76 -12.36
CA ARG A 45 -28.87 16.27 -12.58
C ARG A 45 -29.37 15.61 -11.31
N SER A 46 -30.37 16.21 -10.67
CA SER A 46 -30.99 15.67 -9.45
C SER A 46 -29.98 15.38 -8.34
N ARG A 47 -29.09 16.35 -8.05
CA ARG A 47 -28.03 16.23 -7.03
C ARG A 47 -26.99 15.16 -7.34
N ARG A 48 -26.79 14.84 -8.63
CA ARG A 48 -25.72 13.97 -9.12
C ARG A 48 -24.93 14.66 -10.22
N LEU A 49 -23.62 14.77 -10.02
CA LEU A 49 -22.68 15.30 -11.00
C LEU A 49 -22.50 14.27 -12.11
N VAL A 50 -22.68 14.71 -13.36
CA VAL A 50 -22.54 13.89 -14.55
C VAL A 50 -21.14 14.09 -15.12
N ILE A 51 -20.25 13.12 -14.92
CA ILE A 51 -18.86 13.19 -15.38
C ILE A 51 -18.68 12.29 -16.60
N PRO A 52 -18.51 12.85 -17.81
CA PRO A 52 -18.27 12.06 -19.01
C PRO A 52 -16.86 11.46 -19.00
N TYR A 53 -16.76 10.20 -19.41
CA TYR A 53 -15.49 9.49 -19.58
C TYR A 53 -15.58 8.54 -20.77
N ARG A 54 -14.42 8.18 -21.31
CA ARG A 54 -14.25 7.12 -22.30
C ARG A 54 -13.36 6.03 -21.73
N LEU A 55 -13.65 4.79 -22.13
CA LEU A 55 -12.90 3.61 -21.71
C LEU A 55 -12.67 2.74 -22.96
N GLY A 56 -11.43 2.67 -23.43
CA GLY A 56 -11.08 2.00 -24.68
C GLY A 56 -11.92 2.49 -25.86
N GLU A 57 -12.48 1.57 -26.64
CA GLU A 57 -13.31 1.88 -27.82
C GLU A 57 -14.76 2.27 -27.48
N SER A 58 -15.17 2.22 -26.20
CA SER A 58 -16.54 2.51 -25.79
C SER A 58 -16.85 4.01 -25.92
N ARG A 59 -17.95 4.34 -26.61
CA ARG A 59 -18.38 5.74 -26.81
C ARG A 59 -19.18 6.26 -25.62
N GLY A 60 -18.65 7.31 -24.99
CA GLY A 60 -19.43 8.31 -24.24
C GLY A 60 -20.15 7.78 -22.99
N ARG A 61 -19.40 7.29 -22.01
CA ARG A 61 -19.96 6.86 -20.72
C ARG A 61 -20.04 8.03 -19.74
N HIS A 62 -20.90 7.90 -18.73
CA HIS A 62 -21.07 8.92 -17.70
C HIS A 62 -20.99 8.29 -16.31
N LEU A 63 -20.29 8.95 -15.39
CA LEU A 63 -20.31 8.67 -13.96
C LEU A 63 -21.29 9.61 -13.28
N LEU A 64 -22.01 9.09 -12.29
CA LEU A 64 -22.94 9.85 -11.48
C LEU A 64 -22.40 9.93 -10.05
N LEU A 65 -21.84 11.07 -9.68
CA LEU A 65 -21.31 11.29 -8.33
C LEU A 65 -22.29 12.09 -7.48
N PRO A 66 -22.53 11.69 -6.21
CA PRO A 66 -23.45 12.41 -5.34
C PRO A 66 -22.92 13.81 -5.02
N CYS A 67 -23.79 14.81 -5.10
CA CYS A 67 -23.49 16.20 -4.76
C CYS A 67 -24.58 16.76 -3.85
N THR A 68 -24.22 17.59 -2.87
CA THR A 68 -25.19 18.22 -1.97
C THR A 68 -25.75 19.53 -2.51
N SER A 69 -25.16 20.07 -3.58
CA SER A 69 -25.59 21.32 -4.18
C SER A 69 -26.84 21.10 -5.05
N ALA A 70 -27.75 22.08 -5.01
CA ALA A 70 -28.92 22.15 -5.88
C ALA A 70 -28.66 22.95 -7.17
N ALA A 71 -27.44 23.46 -7.37
CA ALA A 71 -27.09 24.19 -8.59
C ALA A 71 -27.11 23.28 -9.82
N ASP A 72 -27.58 23.79 -10.97
CA ASP A 72 -27.67 23.01 -12.23
C ASP A 72 -26.29 22.63 -12.79
N HIS A 73 -25.27 23.44 -12.50
CA HIS A 73 -23.88 23.18 -12.83
C HIS A 73 -23.03 23.32 -11.58
N PHE A 74 -22.00 22.49 -11.47
CA PHE A 74 -21.09 22.52 -10.34
C PHE A 74 -19.64 22.34 -10.80
N PRO A 75 -18.67 23.07 -10.23
CA PRO A 75 -17.26 22.90 -10.57
C PRO A 75 -16.74 21.57 -10.04
N VAL A 76 -15.88 20.92 -10.82
CA VAL A 76 -15.16 19.68 -10.49
C VAL A 76 -13.73 19.82 -10.98
N VAL A 77 -12.78 19.24 -10.26
CA VAL A 77 -11.40 19.06 -10.75
C VAL A 77 -11.20 17.59 -11.10
N VAL A 78 -10.62 17.32 -12.26
CA VAL A 78 -10.32 15.95 -12.71
C VAL A 78 -8.83 15.76 -12.83
N ALA A 79 -8.28 14.68 -12.29
CA ALA A 79 -6.91 14.26 -12.60
C ALA A 79 -6.90 12.84 -13.14
N TYR A 80 -5.89 12.52 -13.94
CA TYR A 80 -5.74 11.23 -14.60
C TYR A 80 -4.33 10.67 -14.35
N PHE A 81 -4.28 9.37 -14.08
CA PHE A 81 -3.05 8.62 -13.87
C PHE A 81 -3.16 7.24 -14.53
N ASP A 82 -2.08 6.77 -15.14
CA ASP A 82 -2.01 5.45 -15.77
C ASP A 82 -1.99 4.33 -14.72
N SER A 83 -1.51 4.63 -13.51
CA SER A 83 -1.38 3.66 -12.41
C SER A 83 -1.48 4.31 -11.03
N ALA A 84 -1.81 3.50 -10.02
CA ALA A 84 -1.83 3.96 -8.64
C ALA A 84 -0.43 4.38 -8.16
N ARG A 85 0.64 3.72 -8.63
CA ARG A 85 2.02 4.13 -8.33
C ARG A 85 2.30 5.55 -8.80
N GLN A 86 1.90 5.90 -10.03
CA GLN A 86 2.09 7.25 -10.55
C GLN A 86 1.36 8.31 -9.71
N LEU A 87 0.16 8.00 -9.21
CA LEU A 87 -0.56 8.88 -8.28
C LEU A 87 0.17 9.04 -6.93
N MET A 88 0.79 7.97 -6.43
CA MET A 88 1.59 8.01 -5.21
C MET A 88 2.88 8.81 -5.39
N ASP A 89 3.55 8.63 -6.53
CA ASP A 89 4.79 9.33 -6.89
C ASP A 89 4.54 10.82 -7.18
N ALA A 90 3.35 11.18 -7.68
CA ALA A 90 2.94 12.57 -7.91
C ALA A 90 2.83 13.41 -6.61
N GLY A 91 3.00 12.79 -5.44
CA GLY A 91 3.26 13.47 -4.19
C GLY A 91 2.06 14.20 -3.57
N GLY A 92 2.36 15.20 -2.73
CA GLY A 92 1.38 15.86 -1.86
C GLY A 92 0.29 16.66 -2.56
N ARG A 93 0.47 17.02 -3.85
CA ARG A 93 -0.50 17.82 -4.63
C ARG A 93 -1.87 17.14 -4.76
N TYR A 94 -1.88 15.82 -4.75
CA TYR A 94 -3.10 15.02 -4.86
C TYR A 94 -3.58 14.49 -3.49
N ARG A 95 -3.02 15.00 -2.38
CA ARG A 95 -3.37 14.60 -1.01
C ARG A 95 -4.34 15.61 -0.38
N GLY A 96 -5.42 15.10 0.21
CA GLY A 96 -6.45 15.93 0.85
C GLY A 96 -7.40 16.59 -0.14
N ALA A 97 -8.15 17.60 0.32
CA ALA A 97 -9.07 18.35 -0.53
C ALA A 97 -8.34 18.97 -1.74
N PRO A 98 -8.94 18.97 -2.94
CA PRO A 98 -10.33 18.61 -3.25
C PRO A 98 -10.58 17.12 -3.50
N TRP A 99 -9.55 16.27 -3.52
CA TRP A 99 -9.62 14.90 -4.05
C TRP A 99 -10.41 13.95 -3.15
N ARG A 100 -11.62 13.59 -3.57
CA ARG A 100 -12.54 12.75 -2.77
C ARG A 100 -12.94 11.46 -3.45
N TYR A 101 -12.91 11.44 -4.78
CA TYR A 101 -13.37 10.31 -5.56
C TYR A 101 -12.23 9.73 -6.38
N VAL A 102 -12.13 8.40 -6.39
CA VAL A 102 -11.21 7.66 -7.28
C VAL A 102 -12.06 6.72 -8.11
N VAL A 103 -11.87 6.77 -9.43
CA VAL A 103 -12.48 5.89 -10.42
C VAL A 103 -11.38 5.01 -10.98
N LEU A 104 -11.58 3.69 -10.89
CA LEU A 104 -10.62 2.71 -11.37
C LEU A 104 -11.17 1.87 -12.49
N GLU A 105 -10.29 1.57 -13.43
CA GLU A 105 -10.54 0.65 -14.52
C GLU A 105 -10.65 -0.78 -13.94
N PRO A 106 -11.48 -1.66 -14.53
CA PRO A 106 -11.66 -3.02 -14.02
C PRO A 106 -10.34 -3.81 -13.96
N GLN A 107 -9.41 -3.51 -14.86
CA GLN A 107 -8.10 -4.15 -14.97
C GLN A 107 -7.08 -3.64 -13.95
N VAL A 108 -7.40 -2.60 -13.14
CA VAL A 108 -6.47 -2.12 -12.13
C VAL A 108 -6.35 -3.16 -11.00
N PRO A 109 -5.12 -3.57 -10.65
CA PRO A 109 -4.90 -4.58 -9.61
C PRO A 109 -5.54 -4.20 -8.27
N ARG A 110 -6.21 -5.16 -7.62
CA ARG A 110 -6.82 -4.93 -6.29
C ARG A 110 -5.80 -4.62 -5.18
N ILE A 111 -4.51 -4.87 -5.40
CA ILE A 111 -3.44 -4.49 -4.46
C ILE A 111 -3.18 -2.98 -4.47
N ASP A 112 -3.24 -2.36 -5.65
CA ASP A 112 -3.11 -0.92 -5.83
C ASP A 112 -4.26 -0.18 -5.15
N LEU A 113 -5.45 -0.75 -5.23
CA LEU A 113 -6.64 -0.37 -4.47
C LEU A 113 -6.42 -0.38 -2.96
N MET A 114 -5.79 -1.43 -2.43
CA MET A 114 -5.49 -1.54 -0.99
C MET A 114 -4.45 -0.52 -0.57
N SER A 115 -3.40 -0.33 -1.37
CA SER A 115 -2.37 0.70 -1.14
C SER A 115 -2.99 2.10 -1.04
N LEU A 116 -3.87 2.45 -1.99
CA LEU A 116 -4.58 3.72 -2.00
C LEU A 116 -5.47 3.91 -0.78
N LYS A 117 -6.21 2.87 -0.36
CA LYS A 117 -7.08 2.95 0.83
C LYS A 117 -6.29 3.09 2.13
N VAL A 118 -5.11 2.47 2.22
CA VAL A 118 -4.23 2.61 3.39
C VAL A 118 -3.65 4.02 3.47
N HIS A 119 -3.15 4.57 2.36
CA HIS A 119 -2.51 5.89 2.36
C HIS A 119 -3.53 7.05 2.38
N ARG A 120 -4.75 6.79 1.89
CA ARG A 120 -5.82 7.78 1.72
C ARG A 120 -7.18 7.16 2.03
N PRO A 121 -7.50 6.90 3.31
CA PRO A 121 -8.76 6.28 3.72
C PRO A 121 -10.00 7.13 3.42
N GLU A 122 -9.83 8.43 3.20
CA GLU A 122 -10.89 9.39 2.90
C GLU A 122 -11.44 9.28 1.47
N LEU A 123 -10.72 8.58 0.57
CA LEU A 123 -11.09 8.45 -0.83
C LEU A 123 -12.24 7.45 -1.02
N LYS A 124 -13.32 7.92 -1.64
CA LYS A 124 -14.42 7.08 -2.11
C LYS A 124 -14.03 6.45 -3.44
N THR A 125 -13.91 5.12 -3.42
CA THR A 125 -13.47 4.33 -4.56
C THR A 125 -14.63 3.80 -5.39
N PHE A 126 -14.60 4.01 -6.70
CA PHE A 126 -15.51 3.44 -7.68
C PHE A 126 -14.73 2.52 -8.61
N LEU A 127 -15.04 1.23 -8.59
CA LEU A 127 -14.52 0.27 -9.55
C LEU A 127 -15.55 0.10 -10.66
N LEU A 128 -15.14 0.36 -11.91
CA LEU A 128 -16.00 0.07 -13.05
C LEU A 128 -16.15 -1.45 -13.22
N LYS A 129 -17.33 -1.89 -13.66
CA LYS A 129 -17.57 -3.29 -14.04
C LYS A 129 -17.37 -3.44 -15.56
N GLU A 130 -16.81 -4.55 -16.00
CA GLU A 130 -16.81 -4.91 -17.43
C GLU A 130 -18.24 -5.22 -17.89
N GLU A 131 -18.60 -4.78 -19.10
CA GLU A 131 -19.90 -5.05 -19.70
C GLU A 131 -20.02 -6.57 -19.95
N GLY A 132 -20.92 -7.24 -19.21
CA GLY A 132 -21.16 -8.68 -19.31
C GLY A 132 -21.20 -9.43 -17.97
N ALA A 133 -20.75 -8.81 -16.87
CA ALA A 133 -20.88 -9.39 -15.55
C ALA A 133 -22.28 -9.07 -14.96
N ALA A 134 -23.13 -10.09 -14.88
CA ALA A 134 -24.44 -10.00 -14.22
C ALA A 134 -24.34 -9.35 -12.83
N GLU A 135 -25.34 -8.52 -12.48
CA GLU A 135 -25.45 -7.95 -11.15
C GLU A 135 -25.51 -9.06 -10.09
N PRO A 136 -24.70 -9.00 -9.01
CA PRO A 136 -25.24 -9.33 -7.71
C PRO A 136 -25.94 -8.08 -7.18
N ALA A 137 -27.17 -8.31 -6.73
CA ALA A 137 -27.99 -7.35 -6.01
C ALA A 137 -27.22 -6.68 -4.86
N ALA A 138 -27.70 -5.49 -4.50
CA ALA A 138 -27.26 -4.71 -3.35
C ALA A 138 -26.95 -5.58 -2.12
N ALA A 139 -25.66 -5.79 -1.86
CA ALA A 139 -25.14 -6.16 -0.57
C ALA A 139 -23.76 -5.51 -0.46
N GLU A 140 -23.60 -4.65 0.54
CA GLU A 140 -22.33 -4.29 1.12
C GLU A 140 -21.68 -5.56 1.72
N GLU A 141 -21.26 -6.48 0.88
CA GLU A 141 -20.44 -7.61 1.32
C GLU A 141 -18.99 -7.24 1.08
N THR A 142 -18.26 -7.14 2.18
CA THR A 142 -16.80 -7.08 2.22
C THR A 142 -16.24 -8.35 1.59
N VAL A 143 -16.17 -8.38 0.26
CA VAL A 143 -15.57 -9.44 -0.54
C VAL A 143 -14.07 -9.47 -0.18
N ARG A 144 -13.71 -10.37 0.73
CA ARG A 144 -12.33 -10.66 1.12
C ARG A 144 -11.64 -11.36 -0.05
N ALA A 145 -10.33 -11.22 -0.13
CA ALA A 145 -9.46 -11.68 -1.24
C ALA A 145 -9.53 -13.20 -1.57
N THR A 146 -10.37 -13.99 -0.92
CA THR A 146 -10.59 -15.42 -1.17
C THR A 146 -11.40 -15.74 -2.40
N ASP A 147 -12.23 -14.81 -2.88
CA ASP A 147 -13.11 -15.11 -4.02
C ASP A 147 -12.34 -15.10 -5.35
N ILE A 148 -11.11 -14.59 -5.34
CA ILE A 148 -10.22 -14.50 -6.51
C ILE A 148 -9.57 -15.87 -6.83
N ILE A 149 -9.35 -16.74 -5.83
CA ILE A 149 -8.68 -18.03 -6.06
C ILE A 149 -9.62 -19.06 -6.71
N LYS A 150 -10.95 -18.89 -6.56
CA LYS A 150 -11.93 -19.77 -7.21
C LYS A 150 -12.21 -19.40 -8.67
N GLN A 151 -11.77 -18.22 -9.13
CA GLN A 151 -11.93 -17.74 -10.51
C GLN A 151 -10.56 -17.58 -11.20
N GLY A 152 -9.86 -18.70 -11.42
CA GLY A 152 -9.04 -18.88 -12.64
C GLY A 152 -7.87 -17.92 -12.96
N GLY A 153 -7.25 -17.24 -11.98
CA GLY A 153 -6.13 -16.30 -12.23
C GLY A 153 -4.79 -16.64 -11.57
N GLY A 154 -4.50 -17.93 -11.32
CA GLY A 154 -3.43 -18.36 -10.41
C GLY A 154 -1.97 -18.18 -10.87
N SER A 155 -1.69 -17.92 -12.14
CA SER A 155 -0.32 -17.94 -12.67
C SER A 155 0.42 -16.60 -12.63
N GLU A 156 -0.26 -15.46 -12.79
CA GLU A 156 0.40 -14.15 -12.80
C GLU A 156 0.68 -13.60 -11.39
N HIS A 157 -0.14 -13.99 -10.40
CA HIS A 157 -0.04 -13.52 -9.01
C HIS A 157 0.98 -14.29 -8.15
N ALA A 158 1.49 -15.42 -8.65
CA ALA A 158 2.58 -16.16 -8.01
C ALA A 158 3.91 -15.38 -8.01
N SER A 159 4.02 -14.26 -8.72
CA SER A 159 5.22 -13.42 -8.80
C SER A 159 5.24 -12.24 -7.81
N ASN A 160 4.12 -11.93 -7.13
CA ASN A 160 4.04 -10.75 -6.25
C ASN A 160 4.38 -11.09 -4.79
N PRO A 161 5.45 -10.52 -4.22
CA PRO A 161 5.92 -10.86 -2.87
C PRO A 161 4.92 -10.45 -1.77
N VAL A 162 4.22 -9.33 -1.91
CA VAL A 162 3.26 -8.85 -0.90
C VAL A 162 2.03 -9.76 -0.84
N PHE A 163 1.60 -10.27 -2.00
CA PHE A 163 0.51 -11.23 -2.06
C PHE A 163 0.89 -12.57 -1.44
N GLN A 164 2.09 -13.07 -1.74
CA GLN A 164 2.59 -14.30 -1.12
C GLN A 164 2.72 -14.16 0.40
N ALA A 165 3.26 -13.03 0.87
CA ALA A 165 3.37 -12.75 2.29
C ALA A 165 2.01 -12.81 3.00
N ARG A 166 0.98 -12.19 2.42
CA ARG A 166 -0.38 -12.26 2.96
C ARG A 166 -0.94 -13.68 2.99
N LEU A 167 -0.64 -14.50 1.98
CA LEU A 167 -1.07 -15.90 1.93
C LEU A 167 -0.39 -16.72 3.03
N TYR A 168 0.93 -16.60 3.17
CA TYR A 168 1.72 -17.31 4.17
C TYR A 168 1.32 -16.93 5.59
N LEU A 169 1.14 -15.63 5.86
CA LEU A 169 0.68 -15.14 7.15
C LEU A 169 -0.70 -15.66 7.53
N ARG A 170 -1.61 -15.82 6.57
CA ARG A 170 -2.91 -16.43 6.84
C ARG A 170 -2.82 -17.93 7.10
N GLN A 171 -1.91 -18.62 6.43
CA GLN A 171 -1.66 -20.05 6.65
C GLN A 171 -0.80 -20.31 7.89
N LEU A 172 -0.30 -19.26 8.54
CA LEU A 172 0.69 -19.31 9.63
C LEU A 172 2.00 -20.02 9.21
N ASP A 173 2.33 -19.97 7.93
CA ASP A 173 3.58 -20.51 7.35
C ASP A 173 4.75 -19.53 7.58
N LEU A 174 5.22 -19.39 8.82
CA LEU A 174 6.24 -18.39 9.18
C LEU A 174 7.60 -18.64 8.51
N HIS A 175 8.00 -19.91 8.33
CA HIS A 175 9.25 -20.24 7.62
C HIS A 175 9.27 -19.68 6.20
N ARG A 176 8.13 -19.71 5.50
CA ARG A 176 8.04 -19.17 4.13
C ARG A 176 8.13 -17.65 4.09
N MET A 177 7.79 -16.98 5.20
CA MET A 177 8.00 -15.55 5.35
C MET A 177 9.47 -15.19 5.52
N GLU A 178 10.28 -16.05 6.12
CA GLU A 178 11.74 -15.86 6.24
C GLU A 178 12.43 -16.02 4.88
N ASP A 179 11.97 -16.99 4.07
CA ASP A 179 12.52 -17.26 2.73
C ASP A 179 12.12 -16.19 1.69
N LEU A 180 11.09 -15.41 1.95
CA LEU A 180 10.48 -14.52 0.97
C LEU A 180 11.45 -13.43 0.46
N PRO A 181 12.21 -12.72 1.32
CA PRO A 181 13.24 -11.77 0.87
C PRO A 181 14.47 -12.42 0.21
N VAL A 182 14.66 -13.73 0.40
CA VAL A 182 15.74 -14.49 -0.26
C VAL A 182 15.34 -14.82 -1.70
N ARG A 183 14.05 -15.14 -1.92
CA ARG A 183 13.53 -15.54 -3.24
C ARG A 183 13.14 -14.35 -4.12
N PHE A 184 12.81 -13.22 -3.52
CA PHE A 184 12.34 -12.03 -4.22
C PHE A 184 13.18 -10.81 -3.85
N THR A 185 13.51 -9.99 -4.85
CA THR A 185 14.11 -8.67 -4.62
C THR A 185 13.03 -7.71 -4.12
N LEU A 186 12.90 -7.57 -2.80
CA LEU A 186 11.90 -6.70 -2.19
C LEU A 186 12.27 -5.22 -2.27
N LYS A 187 11.28 -4.38 -2.56
CA LYS A 187 11.38 -2.92 -2.44
C LYS A 187 10.96 -2.46 -1.04
N GLY A 188 11.48 -1.31 -0.61
CA GLY A 188 11.12 -0.73 0.71
C GLY A 188 9.61 -0.59 0.94
N GLN A 189 8.86 -0.16 -0.09
CA GLN A 189 7.38 -0.08 -0.03
C GLN A 189 6.73 -1.46 0.19
N GLU A 190 7.25 -2.52 -0.44
CA GLU A 190 6.70 -3.87 -0.31
C GLU A 190 6.94 -4.44 1.08
N VAL A 191 8.11 -4.16 1.66
CA VAL A 191 8.43 -4.49 3.05
C VAL A 191 7.50 -3.78 4.02
N GLU A 192 7.20 -2.50 3.79
CA GLU A 192 6.28 -1.72 4.63
C GLU A 192 4.84 -2.29 4.63
N PHE A 193 4.35 -2.77 3.47
CA PHE A 193 3.08 -3.48 3.40
C PHE A 193 3.08 -4.77 4.22
N ILE A 194 4.15 -5.56 4.12
CA ILE A 194 4.28 -6.82 4.88
C ILE A 194 4.26 -6.52 6.39
N ARG A 195 5.01 -5.50 6.84
CA ARG A 195 5.02 -5.06 8.24
C ARG A 195 3.65 -4.63 8.74
N THR A 196 2.86 -3.97 7.89
CA THR A 196 1.48 -3.59 8.24
C THR A 196 0.62 -4.83 8.52
N PHE A 197 0.77 -5.91 7.73
CA PHE A 197 0.05 -7.16 7.99
C PHE A 197 0.49 -7.83 9.29
N LEU A 198 1.80 -7.85 9.56
CA LEU A 198 2.35 -8.37 10.81
C LEU A 198 1.84 -7.58 12.01
N ALA A 199 1.85 -6.25 11.94
CA ALA A 199 1.35 -5.38 13.00
C ALA A 199 -0.14 -5.64 13.31
N ILE A 200 -0.97 -5.80 12.28
CA ILE A 200 -2.40 -6.14 12.45
C ILE A 200 -2.55 -7.52 13.11
N MET A 201 -1.74 -8.51 12.73
CA MET A 201 -1.79 -9.84 13.34
C MET A 201 -1.34 -9.84 14.80
N ILE A 202 -0.29 -9.08 15.13
CA ILE A 202 0.20 -8.91 16.50
C ILE A 202 -0.84 -8.16 17.35
N GLN A 203 -1.56 -7.19 16.79
CA GLN A 203 -2.62 -6.48 17.50
C GLN A 203 -3.84 -7.36 17.78
N ASN A 204 -4.21 -8.22 16.83
CA ASN A 204 -5.37 -9.13 16.93
C ASN A 204 -5.06 -10.42 17.71
N GLU A 205 -3.88 -10.53 18.31
CA GLU A 205 -3.40 -11.74 18.97
C GLU A 205 -4.25 -12.17 20.17
N ARG A 206 -4.90 -11.21 20.84
CA ARG A 206 -5.79 -11.48 21.98
C ARG A 206 -7.07 -12.23 21.60
N ASP A 207 -7.44 -12.19 20.31
CA ASP A 207 -8.70 -12.72 19.81
C ASP A 207 -8.59 -14.14 19.23
N SER A 208 -7.37 -14.70 19.14
CA SER A 208 -7.18 -16.07 18.63
C SER A 208 -6.15 -16.88 19.45
N PRO A 209 -6.52 -18.05 19.99
CA PRO A 209 -5.62 -18.90 20.77
C PRO A 209 -4.47 -19.48 19.94
N GLU A 210 -4.60 -19.51 18.61
CA GLU A 210 -3.54 -19.96 17.70
C GLU A 210 -2.43 -18.90 17.55
N LEU A 211 -2.79 -17.61 17.54
CA LEU A 211 -1.85 -16.50 17.42
C LEU A 211 -1.00 -16.33 18.69
N VAL A 212 -1.57 -16.60 19.85
CA VAL A 212 -0.84 -16.58 21.14
C VAL A 212 0.32 -17.59 21.14
N ARG A 213 0.18 -18.73 20.47
CA ARG A 213 1.24 -19.75 20.40
C ARG A 213 2.43 -19.36 19.53
N VAL A 214 2.21 -18.48 18.56
CA VAL A 214 3.22 -18.04 17.58
C VAL A 214 3.61 -16.56 17.76
N GLN A 215 3.24 -15.96 18.89
CA GLN A 215 3.46 -14.54 19.18
C GLN A 215 4.93 -14.16 19.08
N ASP A 216 5.81 -14.94 19.73
CA ASP A 216 7.24 -14.64 19.78
C ASP A 216 7.86 -14.72 18.38
N ASP A 217 7.44 -15.69 17.57
CA ASP A 217 7.89 -15.82 16.18
C ASP A 217 7.37 -14.68 15.30
N LEU A 218 6.12 -14.23 15.48
CA LEU A 218 5.57 -13.07 14.77
C LEU A 218 6.30 -11.76 15.12
N ARG A 219 6.64 -11.56 16.40
CA ARG A 219 7.43 -10.40 16.84
C ARG A 219 8.85 -10.44 16.30
N ARG A 220 9.46 -11.62 16.28
CA ARG A 220 10.79 -11.84 15.69
C ARG A 220 10.75 -11.56 14.19
N LEU A 221 9.71 -12.00 13.50
CA LEU A 221 9.50 -11.76 12.08
C LEU A 221 9.27 -10.27 11.78
N ASP A 222 8.50 -9.55 12.61
CA ASP A 222 8.37 -8.09 12.48
C ASP A 222 9.70 -7.36 12.70
N HIS A 223 10.49 -7.79 13.68
CA HIS A 223 11.83 -7.25 13.90
C HIS A 223 12.75 -7.48 12.69
N PHE A 224 12.71 -8.67 12.11
CA PHE A 224 13.43 -8.99 10.87
C PHE A 224 13.02 -8.09 9.70
N TYR A 225 11.73 -7.94 9.42
CA TYR A 225 11.25 -7.08 8.34
C TYR A 225 11.50 -5.59 8.62
N ARG A 226 11.51 -5.16 9.89
CA ARG A 226 11.93 -3.80 10.29
C ARG A 226 13.39 -3.56 9.91
N LEU A 227 14.28 -4.47 10.27
CA LEU A 227 15.71 -4.36 9.95
C LEU A 227 15.95 -4.40 8.45
N LEU A 228 15.22 -5.24 7.72
CA LEU A 228 15.28 -5.29 6.26
C LEU A 228 14.84 -3.96 5.64
N TYR A 229 13.77 -3.34 6.17
CA TYR A 229 13.35 -2.01 5.73
C TYR A 229 14.45 -0.96 5.95
N VAL A 230 15.07 -0.96 7.13
CA VAL A 230 16.17 -0.03 7.46
C VAL A 230 17.36 -0.27 6.52
N ALA A 231 17.76 -1.53 6.27
CA ALA A 231 18.84 -1.85 5.34
C ALA A 231 18.59 -1.34 3.91
N LEU A 232 17.33 -1.31 3.46
CA LEU A 232 16.95 -0.82 2.14
C LEU A 232 16.77 0.71 2.08
N ALA A 233 16.30 1.33 3.15
CA ALA A 233 15.94 2.76 3.17
C ALA A 233 17.07 3.66 3.72
N ASP A 234 17.78 3.20 4.74
CA ASP A 234 18.84 3.94 5.43
C ASP A 234 19.99 2.97 5.85
N PRO A 235 20.94 2.71 4.94
CA PRO A 235 22.05 1.80 5.18
C PRO A 235 22.93 2.20 6.39
N ASP A 236 23.09 3.50 6.64
CA ASP A 236 23.93 4.01 7.73
C ASP A 236 23.27 3.74 9.09
N GLN A 237 21.94 3.87 9.15
CA GLN A 237 21.18 3.48 10.33
C GLN A 237 21.23 1.96 10.56
N PHE A 238 21.21 1.15 9.51
CA PHE A 238 21.38 -0.30 9.62
C PHE A 238 22.76 -0.66 10.20
N ASP A 239 23.82 0.03 9.78
CA ASP A 239 25.17 -0.15 10.33
C ASP A 239 25.24 0.14 11.85
N LYS A 240 24.54 1.19 12.31
CA LYS A 240 24.45 1.50 13.75
C LYS A 240 23.71 0.40 14.52
N GLU A 241 22.65 -0.15 13.94
CA GLU A 241 21.88 -1.22 14.58
C GLU A 241 22.66 -2.54 14.61
N LEU A 242 23.44 -2.85 13.57
CA LEU A 242 24.39 -3.97 13.59
C LEU A 242 25.45 -3.79 14.68
N ALA A 243 25.97 -2.57 14.86
CA ALA A 243 26.98 -2.26 15.88
C ALA A 243 26.41 -2.31 17.32
N GLY A 244 25.12 -1.98 17.49
CA GLY A 244 24.41 -2.07 18.76
C GLY A 244 24.16 -3.51 19.25
N GLY A 245 24.38 -4.50 18.39
CA GLY A 245 24.13 -5.91 18.68
C GLY A 245 22.70 -6.32 18.33
N LEU A 246 22.57 -7.38 17.54
CA LEU A 246 21.29 -7.96 17.15
C LEU A 246 21.06 -9.30 17.86
N GLU A 247 19.79 -9.65 18.04
CA GLU A 247 19.41 -10.99 18.47
C GLU A 247 19.89 -12.03 17.44
N ILE A 248 20.52 -13.11 17.92
CA ILE A 248 21.15 -14.14 17.07
C ILE A 248 20.14 -14.75 16.09
N ALA A 249 18.89 -14.97 16.53
CA ALA A 249 17.84 -15.51 15.68
C ALA A 249 17.55 -14.58 14.48
N VAL A 250 17.51 -13.28 14.71
CA VAL A 250 17.28 -12.28 13.66
C VAL A 250 18.51 -12.12 12.76
N ALA A 251 19.72 -12.18 13.33
CA ALA A 251 20.96 -12.18 12.55
C ALA A 251 21.04 -13.38 11.59
N ARG A 252 20.61 -14.56 12.03
CA ARG A 252 20.53 -15.77 11.20
C ARG A 252 19.56 -15.63 10.04
N MET A 253 18.40 -15.00 10.25
CA MET A 253 17.43 -14.73 9.18
C MET A 253 17.93 -13.68 8.18
N LEU A 254 18.65 -12.65 8.64
CA LEU A 254 19.20 -11.60 7.76
C LEU A 254 20.38 -12.06 6.90
N LEU A 255 21.20 -12.99 7.40
CA LEU A 255 22.40 -13.47 6.71
C LEU A 255 22.15 -13.95 5.26
N PRO A 256 21.18 -14.86 4.99
CA PRO A 256 20.90 -15.29 3.61
C PRO A 256 20.36 -14.15 2.73
N VAL A 257 19.63 -13.19 3.31
CA VAL A 257 19.10 -12.04 2.57
C VAL A 257 20.24 -11.11 2.14
N VAL A 258 21.16 -10.79 3.05
CA VAL A 258 22.33 -9.94 2.74
C VAL A 258 23.24 -10.60 1.70
N LYS A 259 23.43 -11.93 1.80
CA LYS A 259 24.15 -12.70 0.76
C LYS A 259 23.48 -12.58 -0.61
N ASN A 260 22.15 -12.66 -0.66
CA ASN A 260 21.39 -12.47 -1.88
C ASN A 260 21.52 -11.04 -2.42
N MET A 261 21.41 -10.02 -1.56
CA MET A 261 21.62 -8.61 -1.91
C MET A 261 23.01 -8.40 -2.53
N ARG A 262 24.07 -8.92 -1.91
CA ARG A 262 25.45 -8.86 -2.44
C ARG A 262 25.55 -9.46 -3.84
N SER A 263 24.92 -10.61 -4.07
CA SER A 263 24.96 -11.30 -5.38
C SER A 263 24.16 -10.59 -6.46
N SER A 264 23.14 -9.82 -6.05
CA SER A 264 22.24 -9.09 -6.95
C SER A 264 22.71 -7.65 -7.24
N SER A 265 23.56 -7.07 -6.38
CA SER A 265 24.12 -5.73 -6.59
C SER A 265 25.13 -5.70 -7.73
N SER A 266 24.95 -4.76 -8.66
CA SER A 266 25.89 -4.50 -9.76
C SER A 266 26.99 -3.50 -9.40
N GLN A 267 26.79 -2.72 -8.33
CA GLN A 267 27.71 -1.67 -7.89
C GLN A 267 28.72 -2.21 -6.88
N ARG A 268 29.99 -1.83 -7.05
CA ARG A 268 31.09 -2.31 -6.21
C ARG A 268 31.00 -1.82 -4.77
N GLU A 269 30.54 -0.59 -4.54
CA GLU A 269 30.38 -0.03 -3.20
C GLU A 269 29.28 -0.75 -2.40
N GLU A 270 28.14 -1.02 -3.03
CA GLU A 270 27.05 -1.80 -2.42
C GLU A 270 27.49 -3.23 -2.11
N GLN A 271 28.27 -3.86 -3.00
CA GLN A 271 28.84 -5.19 -2.76
C GLN A 271 29.79 -5.22 -1.55
N ILE A 272 30.66 -4.21 -1.42
CA ILE A 272 31.56 -4.07 -0.27
C ILE A 272 30.75 -3.90 1.01
N ARG A 273 29.74 -3.03 1.00
CA ARG A 273 28.87 -2.82 2.16
C ARG A 273 28.11 -4.09 2.55
N CYS A 274 27.51 -4.79 1.60
CA CYS A 274 26.83 -6.06 1.87
C CYS A 274 27.80 -7.13 2.38
N TRP A 275 29.05 -7.13 1.92
CA TRP A 275 30.10 -8.01 2.44
C TRP A 275 30.45 -7.69 3.90
N GLU A 276 30.55 -6.41 4.26
CA GLU A 276 30.76 -5.99 5.66
C GLU A 276 29.59 -6.41 6.56
N TRP A 277 28.36 -6.23 6.09
CA TRP A 277 27.16 -6.69 6.80
C TRP A 277 27.16 -8.21 6.98
N GLU A 278 27.47 -8.96 5.92
CA GLU A 278 27.59 -10.42 5.97
C GLU A 278 28.65 -10.87 6.98
N TYR A 279 29.81 -10.21 7.01
CA TYR A 279 30.87 -10.50 7.96
C TYR A 279 30.41 -10.27 9.41
N ARG A 280 29.83 -9.10 9.70
CA ARG A 280 29.33 -8.76 11.05
C ARG A 280 28.20 -9.68 11.50
N LEU A 281 27.25 -10.00 10.62
CA LEU A 281 26.19 -10.97 10.91
C LEU A 281 26.77 -12.37 11.17
N SER A 282 27.79 -12.78 10.43
CA SER A 282 28.48 -14.06 10.62
C SER A 282 29.25 -14.10 11.95
N GLU A 283 29.89 -12.99 12.37
CA GLU A 283 30.51 -12.92 13.69
C GLU A 283 29.49 -13.04 14.82
N LEU A 284 28.34 -12.37 14.71
CA LEU A 284 27.25 -12.48 15.68
C LEU A 284 26.71 -13.92 15.76
N CYS A 285 26.64 -14.62 14.63
CA CYS A 285 26.25 -16.03 14.59
C CYS A 285 27.33 -16.98 15.13
N GLY A 286 28.62 -16.68 14.90
CA GLY A 286 29.76 -17.54 15.26
C GLY A 286 30.26 -17.37 16.69
N ARG A 287 29.92 -16.27 17.38
CA ARG A 287 30.26 -16.07 18.80
C ARG A 287 29.60 -17.07 19.75
N SER A 288 28.54 -17.79 19.33
CA SER A 288 27.91 -18.85 20.12
C SER A 288 28.54 -20.24 19.94
N ASP A 289 29.36 -20.46 18.91
CA ASP A 289 29.99 -21.77 18.63
C ASP A 289 31.38 -21.92 19.27
N ARG A 290 31.85 -20.90 20.00
CA ARG A 290 33.01 -21.08 20.87
C ARG A 290 32.52 -21.73 22.17
N PRO A 291 32.88 -23.00 22.46
CA PRO A 291 32.64 -23.53 23.79
C PRO A 291 33.34 -22.59 24.77
N GLU A 292 32.61 -22.15 25.81
CA GLU A 292 33.23 -21.54 26.98
C GLU A 292 34.39 -22.47 27.39
N LYS A 293 35.62 -21.95 27.30
CA LYS A 293 36.77 -22.69 27.80
C LYS A 293 36.46 -23.05 29.25
N PRO A 294 36.49 -24.33 29.65
CA PRO A 294 36.34 -24.67 31.05
C PRO A 294 37.43 -23.92 31.82
N ILE A 295 36.97 -23.14 32.79
CA ILE A 295 37.83 -22.46 33.76
C ILE A 295 38.71 -23.54 34.37
N SER A 296 40.01 -23.33 34.24
CA SER A 296 41.05 -24.15 34.83
C SER A 296 40.93 -23.99 36.35
N GLU A 297 40.28 -24.94 37.02
CA GLU A 297 40.50 -25.14 38.45
C GLU A 297 41.77 -25.97 38.65
N GLU A 298 42.91 -25.32 38.49
CA GLU A 298 44.09 -25.63 39.31
C GLU A 298 43.93 -24.87 40.62
N LYS A 299 43.66 -25.60 41.72
CA LYS A 299 44.22 -25.41 43.07
C LYS A 299 43.39 -26.16 44.13
N LYS A 300 43.79 -27.38 44.47
CA LYS A 300 44.55 -27.74 45.69
C LYS A 300 44.63 -29.25 45.85
#